data_AF-A0A6B2V8K8-F1
#
_entry.id   AF-A0A6B2V8K8-F1
#
_cell.length_a   1.000
_cell.length_b   1.000
_cell.length_c   1.000
_cell.angle_alpha   90.00
_cell.angle_beta   90.00
_cell.angle_gamma   90.00
#
_symmetry.space_group_name_H-M   'P 1'
#
loop_
_entity.id
_entity.type
_entity.pdbx_description
1 polymer ?
#
loop_
_entity_poly.entity_id
_entity_poly.type
_entity_poly.pdbx_seq_one_letter_code
_entity_poly.pdbx_strand_id
1 'polypeptide(L)' 'MTHPTDPPPGHQTTDMIPQLCCHCGGLTRRPVLVGEAYTPSGAGRSIYACPADAPLFGERYAGPAA' A
#
# COMPACT_ATOMS: atom_id res chain seq x y z
N MET A 1 19.15 23.34 34.14
CA MET A 1 19.01 21.89 33.87
C MET A 1 17.75 21.69 33.04
N THR A 2 17.84 21.91 31.73
CA THR A 2 16.74 21.70 30.79
C THR A 2 17.33 21.05 29.56
N HIS A 3 17.26 19.73 29.49
CA HIS A 3 17.41 19.03 28.23
C HIS A 3 16.04 18.47 27.88
N PRO A 4 15.28 19.11 26.98
CA PRO A 4 14.17 18.43 26.35
C PRO A 4 14.79 17.40 25.41
N THR A 5 14.84 16.15 25.84
CA THR A 5 15.07 15.03 24.92
C THR A 5 13.79 14.87 24.11
N ASP A 6 13.65 15.69 23.07
CA ASP A 6 12.71 15.41 22.00
C ASP A 6 13.14 14.05 21.41
N PRO A 7 12.28 13.02 21.39
CA PRO A 7 12.62 11.79 20.68
C PRO A 7 12.86 12.18 19.22
N PRO A 8 13.86 11.59 18.53
CA PRO A 8 14.05 11.86 17.12
C PRO A 8 12.71 11.60 16.42
N PRO A 9 12.31 12.44 15.43
CA PRO A 9 11.11 12.16 14.65
C PRO A 9 11.31 10.75 14.13
N GLY A 10 10.50 9.82 14.66
CA GLY A 10 10.60 8.42 14.30
C GLY A 10 10.59 8.41 12.80
N HIS A 11 11.72 8.02 12.20
CA HIS A 11 11.82 7.91 10.77
C HIS A 11 10.70 6.94 10.42
N GLN A 12 9.55 7.48 10.01
CA GLN A 12 8.59 6.79 9.19
C GLN A 12 9.26 6.68 7.82
N THR A 13 10.41 5.99 7.79
CA THR A 13 10.62 5.03 6.75
C THR A 13 9.42 4.12 6.85
N THR A 14 8.36 4.48 6.13
CA THR A 14 7.54 3.54 5.39
C THR A 14 8.50 2.74 4.52
N ASP A 15 9.36 1.94 5.18
CA ASP A 15 10.24 0.96 4.60
C ASP A 15 9.24 -0.02 4.01
N MET A 16 8.98 0.18 2.72
CA MET A 16 7.79 -0.29 2.01
C MET A 16 7.42 -1.70 2.46
N ILE A 17 6.47 -1.80 3.39
CA ILE A 17 6.06 -3.08 3.94
C ILE A 17 5.64 -3.93 2.75
N PRO A 18 6.34 -5.05 2.47
CA PRO A 18 6.09 -5.82 1.28
C PRO A 18 4.61 -6.23 1.27
N GLN A 19 3.89 -5.84 0.22
CA GLN A 19 2.50 -6.26 0.06
C GLN A 19 2.43 -7.53 -0.77
N LEU A 20 1.43 -8.35 -0.49
CA LEU A 20 1.15 -9.54 -1.27
C LEU A 20 0.49 -9.15 -2.59
N CYS A 21 1.03 -9.67 -3.70
CA CYS A 21 0.37 -9.60 -5.00
C CYS A 21 -0.84 -10.54 -4.99
N CYS A 22 -2.02 -10.02 -5.29
CA CYS A 22 -3.25 -10.82 -5.39
C CYS A 22 -3.25 -11.80 -6.58
N HIS A 23 -2.38 -11.60 -7.57
CA HIS A 23 -2.29 -12.45 -8.76
C HIS A 23 -1.34 -13.63 -8.55
N CYS A 24 -0.05 -13.35 -8.37
CA CYS A 24 0.98 -14.39 -8.25
C CYS A 24 1.27 -14.82 -6.80
N GLY A 25 0.72 -14.14 -5.79
CA GLY A 25 1.01 -14.43 -4.38
C GLY A 25 2.41 -14.03 -3.91
N GLY A 26 3.19 -13.34 -4.76
CA GLY A 26 4.52 -12.84 -4.39
C GLY A 26 4.47 -11.60 -3.50
N LEU A 27 5.43 -11.46 -2.58
CA LEU A 27 5.62 -10.21 -1.81
C LEU A 27 6.40 -9.19 -2.65
N THR A 28 5.88 -7.98 -2.75
CA THR A 28 6.51 -6.87 -3.50
C THR A 28 6.72 -5.66 -2.60
N ARG A 29 7.91 -5.07 -2.69
CA ARG A 29 8.21 -3.75 -2.09
C ARG A 29 7.77 -2.59 -2.98
N ARG A 30 7.22 -2.88 -4.16
CA ARG A 30 6.64 -1.91 -5.09
C ARG A 30 5.21 -2.33 -5.43
N PRO A 31 4.30 -2.33 -4.47
CA PRO A 31 2.91 -2.70 -4.73
C PRO A 31 2.22 -1.65 -5.59
N VAL A 32 1.41 -2.11 -6.53
CA VAL A 32 0.49 -1.28 -7.30
C VAL A 32 -0.92 -1.56 -6.79
N LEU A 33 -1.65 -0.52 -6.40
CA LEU A 33 -3.05 -0.65 -6.03
C LEU A 33 -3.86 -1.00 -7.28
N VAL A 34 -4.59 -2.11 -7.24
CA VAL A 34 -5.41 -2.59 -8.36
C VAL A 34 -6.89 -2.73 -8.00
N GLY A 35 -7.24 -2.53 -6.72
CA GLY A 35 -8.59 -2.77 -6.23
C GLY A 35 -8.81 -2.34 -4.79
N GLU A 36 -10.07 -2.22 -4.42
CA GLU A 36 -10.53 -2.13 -3.03
C GLU A 36 -11.72 -3.07 -2.83
N ALA A 37 -11.67 -3.91 -1.81
CA ALA A 37 -12.76 -4.77 -1.40
C ALA A 37 -13.52 -4.12 -0.25
N TYR A 38 -14.78 -3.74 -0.47
CA TYR A 38 -15.64 -3.19 0.58
C TYR A 38 -16.37 -4.32 1.31
N THR A 39 -16.41 -4.23 2.64
CA THR A 39 -17.26 -5.10 3.46
C THR A 39 -18.56 -4.37 3.82
N PRO A 40 -19.66 -5.10 4.12
CA PRO A 40 -20.92 -4.49 4.55
C PRO A 40 -20.78 -3.57 5.78
N SER A 41 -19.72 -3.78 6.57
CA SER A 41 -19.37 -3.00 7.76
C SER A 41 -18.57 -1.72 7.45
N GLY A 42 -18.35 -1.40 6.16
CA GLY A 42 -17.70 -0.17 5.70
C GLY A 42 -16.18 -0.20 5.68
N ALA A 43 -15.53 -1.13 6.39
CA ALA A 43 -14.09 -1.29 6.30
C ALA A 43 -13.70 -1.88 4.93
N GLY A 44 -13.11 -1.04 4.08
CA GLY A 44 -12.50 -1.46 2.82
C GLY A 44 -11.12 -2.07 3.04
N ARG A 45 -10.73 -3.04 2.20
CA ARG A 45 -9.36 -3.56 2.11
C ARG A 45 -8.78 -3.27 0.74
N SER A 46 -7.63 -2.59 0.70
CA SER A 46 -6.88 -2.37 -0.52
C SER A 46 -6.30 -3.68 -1.06
N ILE A 47 -6.39 -3.87 -2.37
CA ILE A 47 -5.88 -5.03 -3.11
C ILE A 47 -4.69 -4.56 -3.94
N TYR A 48 -3.55 -5.20 -3.73
CA TYR A 48 -2.30 -4.85 -4.40
C TYR A 48 -1.85 -5.95 -5.37
N ALA A 49 -1.17 -5.55 -6.43
CA ALA A 49 -0.48 -6.44 -7.36
C ALA A 49 1.01 -6.05 -7.49
N CYS A 50 1.82 -6.97 -8.01
CA CYS A 50 3.18 -6.63 -8.40
C CYS A 50 3.17 -5.82 -9.72
N PRO A 51 4.21 -5.03 -10.01
CA PRO A 51 4.22 -4.18 -11.21
C PRO A 51 4.12 -4.96 -12.53
N ALA A 52 4.55 -6.22 -12.55
CA ALA A 52 4.44 -7.10 -13.71
C ALA A 52 3.00 -7.56 -13.96
N ASP A 53 2.24 -7.79 -12.88
CA ASP A 53 0.84 -8.28 -12.95
C ASP A 53 -0.17 -7.12 -12.98
N ALA A 54 0.22 -5.93 -12.53
CA ALA A 54 -0.65 -4.76 -12.48
C ALA A 54 -1.37 -4.45 -13.80
N PRO A 55 -0.73 -4.55 -14.99
CA PRO A 55 -1.40 -4.32 -16.28
C PRO A 55 -2.57 -5.27 -16.55
N LEU A 56 -2.60 -6.46 -15.93
CA LEU A 56 -3.69 -7.44 -16.09
C LEU A 56 -5.01 -6.93 -15.49
N PHE A 57 -4.95 -6.02 -14.52
CA PHE A 57 -6.12 -5.44 -13.86
C PHE A 57 -6.69 -4.22 -14.60
N GLY A 58 -5.97 -3.71 -15.61
CA GLY A 58 -6.39 -2.63 -16.50
C GLY A 58 -6.50 -1.24 -15.86
N GLU A 59 -6.79 -0.21 -16.66
CA GLU A 59 -6.95 1.21 -16.27
C GLU A 59 -8.07 1.50 -15.25
N ARG A 60 -8.82 0.48 -14.80
CA ARG A 60 -9.95 0.65 -13.87
C ARG A 60 -9.54 1.18 -12.49
N TYR A 61 -8.25 1.13 -12.18
CA TYR A 61 -7.67 1.68 -10.95
C TYR A 61 -6.50 2.63 -11.25
N ALA A 62 -6.63 3.49 -12.27
CA ALA A 62 -6.01 4.81 -12.14
C ALA A 62 -6.77 5.50 -10.99
N GLY A 63 -6.20 5.47 -9.77
CA GLY A 63 -6.80 6.10 -8.60
C GLY A 63 -7.25 7.55 -8.89
N PRO A 64 -8.16 8.12 -8.10
CA PRO A 64 -8.61 9.48 -8.35
C PRO A 64 -7.39 10.40 -8.34
N ALA A 65 -7.15 11.08 -9.45
CA ALA A 65 -6.28 12.24 -9.48
C ALA A 65 -7.01 13.39 -8.77
N ALA A 66 -6.83 13.52 -7.45
CA ALA A 66 -7.02 14.74 -6.67
C ALA A 66 -6.63 14.51 -5.20
#